data_AF-A0A1U7J6L5-F1
#
_entry.id   AF-A0A1U7J6L5-F1
#
_cell.length_a   1.000
_cell.length_b   1.000
_cell.length_c   1.000
_cell.angle_alpha   90.00
_cell.angle_beta   90.00
_cell.angle_gamma   90.00
#
_symmetry.space_group_name_H-M   'P 1'
#
loop_
_entity.id
_entity.type
_entity.pdbx_description
1 polymer ?
#
loop_
_entity_poly.entity_id
_entity_poly.type
_entity_poly.pdbx_seq_one_letter_code
_entity_poly.pdbx_strand_id
1 'polypeptide(L)'
;MPPKDLTSARDPEVTATLISGLSAYGRLYGLPNSPEQVQGLLGTLLRLYLPKEPAALIDIVAQQVLDGLTADDLKNAVVDRATSALAKETHRWQQHLEQEAQGILTTYVQRYRPNLTPETLRTIVTAVMPLLGRAIADQRPLTRSEALGLISQIVQAFDVDGAIAAIDPAYLAIAETLATALAQRPMAEAVGETVTAYVKSQTPTLINVGADLIVAALSAVLKNQVDFNIDTQLSVVNEKLLIEQVYFQLNILQQSPTPSKAAWAIADQVTAAVEQYRQDRREDSVDVTAGLVSEDGLSISSPLTSTRQPGDRPPPTHQL
;
A
#
# COMPACT_ATOMS: atom_id res chain seq x y z
N MET A 1 20.39 13.59 24.42
CA MET A 1 20.93 12.35 23.81
C MET A 1 21.18 12.64 22.34
N PRO A 2 22.39 12.41 21.81
CA PRO A 2 22.63 12.48 20.37
C PRO A 2 21.77 11.43 19.65
N PRO A 3 21.34 11.68 18.40
CA PRO A 3 20.57 10.71 17.64
C PRO A 3 21.43 9.46 17.45
N LYS A 4 20.86 8.31 17.82
CA LYS A 4 21.42 6.99 17.50
C LYS A 4 21.65 6.96 16.00
N ASP A 5 22.88 6.68 15.61
CA ASP A 5 23.34 6.59 14.23
C ASP A 5 22.32 5.79 13.38
N LEU A 6 21.58 6.48 12.49
CA LEU A 6 20.66 5.87 11.51
C LEU A 6 21.42 5.14 10.39
N THR A 7 22.73 4.93 10.56
CA THR A 7 23.66 4.37 9.59
C THR A 7 23.63 2.84 9.50
N SER A 8 22.94 2.15 10.41
CA SER A 8 22.67 0.69 10.27
C SER A 8 21.76 0.36 9.07
N ALA A 9 21.08 1.37 8.50
CA ALA A 9 20.29 1.28 7.27
C ALA A 9 21.11 1.00 5.99
N ARG A 10 22.45 1.09 6.07
CA ARG A 10 23.37 0.84 4.94
C ARG A 10 23.90 -0.58 4.89
N ASP A 11 23.31 -1.51 5.64
CA ASP A 11 23.80 -2.89 5.60
C ASP A 11 23.62 -3.47 4.18
N PRO A 12 24.70 -3.76 3.46
CA PRO A 12 24.62 -4.35 2.13
C PRO A 12 23.86 -5.69 2.15
N GLU A 13 23.84 -6.38 3.29
CA GLU A 13 23.07 -7.62 3.48
C GLU A 13 21.56 -7.37 3.44
N VAL A 14 21.08 -6.31 4.09
CA VAL A 14 19.65 -5.92 4.07
C VAL A 14 19.25 -5.54 2.64
N THR A 15 20.07 -4.74 1.96
CA THR A 15 19.81 -4.33 0.57
C THR A 15 19.76 -5.54 -0.36
N ALA A 16 20.73 -6.45 -0.28
CA ALA A 16 20.77 -7.67 -1.08
C ALA A 16 19.56 -8.58 -0.80
N THR A 17 19.15 -8.69 0.46
CA THR A 17 17.97 -9.48 0.87
C THR A 17 16.69 -8.88 0.29
N LEU A 18 16.54 -7.55 0.29
CA LEU A 18 15.38 -6.87 -0.26
C LEU A 18 15.30 -6.99 -1.79
N ILE A 19 16.42 -6.82 -2.49
CA ILE A 19 16.49 -7.00 -3.95
C ILE A 19 16.18 -8.47 -4.31
N SER A 20 16.72 -9.42 -3.55
CA SER A 20 16.48 -10.85 -3.77
C SER A 20 15.04 -11.25 -3.45
N GLY A 21 14.46 -10.70 -2.38
CA GLY A 21 13.04 -10.86 -2.05
C GLY A 21 12.11 -10.25 -3.10
N LEU A 22 12.43 -9.06 -3.61
CA LEU A 22 11.68 -8.41 -4.69
C LEU A 22 11.78 -9.20 -6.00
N SER A 23 12.97 -9.70 -6.34
CA SER A 23 13.15 -10.60 -7.50
C SER A 23 12.34 -11.89 -7.32
N ALA A 24 12.42 -12.54 -6.14
CA ALA A 24 11.66 -13.74 -5.80
C ALA A 24 10.15 -13.52 -5.93
N TYR A 25 9.65 -12.40 -5.39
CA TYR A 25 8.24 -11.99 -5.54
C TYR A 25 7.87 -11.83 -7.02
N GLY A 26 8.70 -11.12 -7.78
CA GLY A 26 8.53 -10.94 -9.22
C GLY A 26 8.52 -12.25 -10.02
N ARG A 27 9.21 -13.30 -9.56
CA ARG A 27 9.15 -14.64 -10.17
C ARG A 27 7.87 -15.39 -9.84
N LEU A 28 7.34 -15.23 -8.63
CA LEU A 28 6.20 -16.00 -8.13
C LEU A 28 4.85 -15.37 -8.48
N TYR A 29 4.75 -14.04 -8.44
CA TYR A 29 3.49 -13.31 -8.50
C TYR A 29 3.46 -12.20 -9.56
N GLY A 30 4.61 -11.95 -10.21
CA GLY A 30 4.80 -10.77 -11.06
C GLY A 30 5.19 -9.53 -10.26
N LEU A 31 5.82 -8.56 -10.94
CA LEU A 31 6.19 -7.29 -10.33
C LEU A 31 5.01 -6.30 -10.36
N PRO A 32 4.89 -5.41 -9.36
CA PRO A 32 3.87 -4.37 -9.35
C PRO A 32 3.96 -3.39 -10.53
N ASN A 33 2.87 -2.64 -10.78
CA ASN A 33 2.72 -1.77 -11.95
C ASN A 33 3.07 -0.30 -11.69
N SER A 34 3.32 0.09 -10.44
CA SER A 34 3.65 1.48 -10.09
C SER A 34 4.80 1.56 -9.08
N PRO A 35 5.58 2.65 -9.09
CA PRO A 35 6.64 2.88 -8.10
C PRO A 35 6.14 2.83 -6.66
N GLU A 36 4.92 3.32 -6.40
CA GLU A 36 4.31 3.28 -5.06
C GLU A 36 4.03 1.85 -4.61
N GLN A 37 3.60 0.97 -5.51
CA GLN A 37 3.39 -0.45 -5.18
C GLN A 37 4.72 -1.18 -4.97
N VAL A 38 5.76 -0.86 -5.76
CA VAL A 38 7.11 -1.40 -5.53
C VAL A 38 7.66 -0.92 -4.18
N GLN A 39 7.47 0.35 -3.85
CA GLN A 39 7.86 0.90 -2.56
C GLN A 39 7.12 0.22 -1.41
N GLY A 40 5.81 0.04 -1.52
CA GLY A 40 5.02 -0.70 -0.53
C GLY A 40 5.46 -2.15 -0.37
N LEU A 41 5.82 -2.81 -1.46
CA LEU A 41 6.37 -4.16 -1.44
C LEU A 41 7.71 -4.24 -0.72
N LEU A 42 8.63 -3.31 -1.00
CA LEU A 42 9.91 -3.20 -0.27
C LEU A 42 9.70 -2.90 1.22
N GLY A 43 8.74 -2.03 1.54
CA GLY A 43 8.34 -1.72 2.91
C GLY A 43 7.85 -2.97 3.67
N THR A 44 6.96 -3.75 3.06
CA THR A 44 6.47 -5.01 3.67
C THR A 44 7.58 -6.06 3.79
N LEU A 45 8.40 -6.25 2.76
CA LEU A 45 9.55 -7.17 2.80
C LEU A 45 10.46 -6.83 3.99
N LEU A 46 10.80 -5.55 4.14
CA LEU A 46 11.67 -5.08 5.20
C LEU A 46 11.02 -5.19 6.58
N ARG A 47 9.71 -4.90 6.69
CA ARG A 47 8.96 -5.05 7.94
C ARG A 47 8.93 -6.50 8.42
N LEU A 48 8.77 -7.44 7.51
CA LEU A 48 8.77 -8.87 7.83
C LEU A 48 10.19 -9.40 8.12
N TYR A 49 11.20 -8.86 7.44
CA TYR A 49 12.60 -9.20 7.70
C TYR A 49 13.12 -8.63 9.03
N LEU A 50 12.76 -7.38 9.37
CA LEU A 50 13.18 -6.65 10.56
C LEU A 50 11.97 -6.21 11.41
N PRO A 51 11.25 -7.13 12.06
CA PRO A 51 9.96 -6.86 12.71
C PRO A 51 10.02 -5.93 13.93
N LYS A 52 11.22 -5.61 14.44
CA LYS A 52 11.44 -4.76 15.62
C LYS A 52 11.82 -3.33 15.27
N GLU A 53 12.08 -3.04 13.99
CA GLU A 53 12.49 -1.69 13.57
C GLU A 53 11.30 -0.74 13.50
N PRO A 54 11.52 0.57 13.76
CA PRO A 54 10.46 1.56 13.69
C PRO A 54 10.04 1.80 12.22
N ALA A 55 8.75 2.08 12.00
CA ALA A 55 8.19 2.33 10.67
C ALA A 55 8.96 3.39 9.86
N ALA A 56 9.39 4.48 10.51
CA ALA A 56 10.18 5.52 9.87
C ALA A 56 11.52 5.01 9.30
N LEU A 57 12.19 4.06 9.97
CA LEU A 57 13.42 3.46 9.46
C LEU A 57 13.13 2.54 8.26
N ILE A 58 12.04 1.76 8.35
CA ILE A 58 11.58 0.90 7.26
C ILE A 58 11.36 1.74 5.99
N ASP A 59 10.67 2.88 6.12
CA ASP A 59 10.37 3.76 4.99
C ASP A 59 11.63 4.40 4.38
N ILE A 60 12.61 4.78 5.21
CA ILE A 60 13.90 5.32 4.73
C ILE A 60 14.67 4.27 3.93
N VAL A 61 14.81 3.05 4.46
CA VAL A 61 15.56 1.97 3.80
C VAL A 61 14.85 1.52 2.53
N ALA A 62 13.52 1.35 2.57
CA ALA A 62 12.73 0.99 1.39
C ALA A 62 12.90 2.03 0.26
N GLN A 63 12.90 3.32 0.58
CA GLN A 63 13.17 4.38 -0.39
C GLN A 63 14.60 4.31 -0.94
N GLN A 64 15.60 4.07 -0.10
CA GLN A 64 16.99 3.96 -0.55
C GLN A 64 17.21 2.78 -1.50
N VAL A 65 16.64 1.62 -1.20
CA VAL A 65 16.70 0.45 -2.09
C VAL A 65 15.98 0.77 -3.40
N LEU A 66 14.83 1.43 -3.35
CA LEU A 66 14.10 1.87 -4.54
C LEU A 66 14.93 2.83 -5.41
N ASP A 67 15.60 3.80 -4.80
CA ASP A 67 16.43 4.80 -5.50
C ASP A 67 17.65 4.18 -6.20
N GLY A 68 18.16 3.07 -5.65
CA GLY A 68 19.30 2.32 -6.16
C GLY A 68 18.96 1.18 -7.11
N LEU A 69 17.68 0.81 -7.24
CA LEU A 69 17.25 -0.38 -7.95
C LEU A 69 17.49 -0.26 -9.47
N THR A 70 18.12 -1.26 -10.05
CA THR A 70 18.26 -1.42 -11.51
C THR A 70 17.64 -2.75 -11.98
N ALA A 71 17.38 -2.86 -13.30
CA ALA A 71 16.90 -4.11 -13.89
C ALA A 71 17.91 -5.27 -13.69
N ASP A 72 19.20 -4.96 -13.81
CA ASP A 72 20.28 -5.94 -13.65
C ASP A 72 20.34 -6.49 -12.22
N ASP A 73 20.06 -5.65 -11.22
CA ASP A 73 19.98 -6.10 -9.83
C ASP A 73 18.90 -7.16 -9.63
N LEU A 74 17.71 -6.95 -10.22
CA LEU A 74 16.59 -7.90 -10.14
C LEU A 74 16.88 -9.19 -10.90
N LYS A 75 17.57 -9.10 -12.04
CA LYS A 75 17.92 -10.23 -12.89
C LYS A 75 18.98 -11.11 -12.24
N ASN A 76 20.03 -10.48 -11.71
CA ASN A 76 21.19 -11.15 -11.14
C ASN A 76 21.00 -11.52 -9.66
N ALA A 77 19.88 -11.13 -9.05
CA ALA A 77 19.57 -11.46 -7.67
C ALA A 77 19.56 -12.98 -7.41
N VAL A 78 20.24 -13.37 -6.34
CA VAL A 78 20.27 -14.76 -5.86
C VAL A 78 18.99 -15.04 -5.10
N VAL A 79 18.07 -15.75 -5.74
CA VAL A 79 16.82 -16.19 -5.10
C VAL A 79 17.04 -17.56 -4.44
N ASP A 80 17.04 -17.56 -3.12
CA ASP A 80 17.16 -18.75 -2.29
C ASP A 80 15.83 -19.11 -1.59
N ARG A 81 15.86 -20.13 -0.75
CA ARG A 81 14.67 -20.59 -0.02
C ARG A 81 14.16 -19.54 0.98
N ALA A 82 15.06 -18.79 1.61
CA ALA A 82 14.69 -17.80 2.63
C ALA A 82 14.00 -16.59 2.00
N THR A 83 14.59 -16.02 0.94
CA THR A 83 14.03 -14.89 0.17
C THR A 83 12.72 -15.28 -0.52
N SER A 84 12.58 -16.52 -0.99
CA SER A 84 11.32 -17.05 -1.51
C SER A 84 10.24 -17.19 -0.42
N ALA A 85 10.60 -17.62 0.80
CA ALA A 85 9.67 -17.70 1.91
C ALA A 85 9.19 -16.30 2.33
N LEU A 86 10.12 -15.34 2.42
CA LEU A 86 9.83 -13.95 2.71
C LEU A 86 8.89 -13.33 1.66
N ALA A 87 9.11 -13.60 0.37
CA ALA A 87 8.23 -13.14 -0.70
C ALA A 87 6.80 -13.72 -0.59
N LYS A 88 6.66 -14.99 -0.19
CA LYS A 88 5.35 -15.61 0.05
C LYS A 88 4.63 -15.01 1.26
N GLU A 89 5.34 -14.77 2.35
CA GLU A 89 4.78 -14.13 3.54
C GLU A 89 4.35 -12.69 3.25
N THR A 90 5.19 -11.97 2.50
CA THR A 90 4.90 -10.62 2.01
C THR A 90 3.63 -10.59 1.17
N HIS A 91 3.47 -11.51 0.23
CA HIS A 91 2.27 -11.59 -0.60
C HIS A 91 1.01 -11.84 0.23
N ARG A 92 1.07 -12.79 1.18
CA ARG A 92 -0.06 -13.06 2.10
C ARG A 92 -0.43 -11.84 2.93
N TRP A 93 0.57 -11.11 3.42
CA TRP A 93 0.34 -9.89 4.17
C TRP A 93 -0.35 -8.83 3.32
N GLN A 94 0.15 -8.57 2.10
CA GLN A 94 -0.46 -7.62 1.18
C GLN A 94 -1.90 -8.01 0.81
N GLN A 95 -2.14 -9.29 0.52
CA GLN A 95 -3.49 -9.79 0.26
C GLN A 95 -4.42 -9.59 1.44
N HIS A 96 -3.95 -9.85 2.67
CA HIS A 96 -4.75 -9.62 3.86
C HIS A 96 -5.10 -8.13 4.01
N LEU A 97 -4.13 -7.23 3.88
CA LEU A 97 -4.36 -5.78 3.92
C LEU A 97 -5.36 -5.32 2.84
N GLU A 98 -5.21 -5.83 1.63
CA GLU A 98 -6.07 -5.51 0.49
C GLU A 98 -7.50 -5.99 0.73
N GLN A 99 -7.69 -7.21 1.20
CA GLN A 99 -9.01 -7.76 1.53
C GLN A 99 -9.72 -6.95 2.61
N GLU A 100 -9.03 -6.61 3.70
CA GLU A 100 -9.60 -5.79 4.78
C GLU A 100 -10.01 -4.40 4.27
N ALA A 101 -9.14 -3.75 3.50
CA ALA A 101 -9.42 -2.43 2.95
C ALA A 101 -10.57 -2.44 1.93
N GLN A 102 -10.59 -3.44 1.05
CA GLN A 102 -11.67 -3.63 0.09
C GLN A 102 -13.00 -3.96 0.79
N GLY A 103 -13.00 -4.76 1.86
CA GLY A 103 -14.19 -5.08 2.63
C GLY A 103 -14.83 -3.83 3.26
N ILE A 104 -14.01 -2.98 3.88
CA ILE A 104 -14.44 -1.70 4.45
C ILE A 104 -14.98 -0.78 3.36
N LEU A 105 -14.21 -0.60 2.27
CA LEU A 105 -14.55 0.29 1.15
C LEU A 105 -15.86 -0.15 0.48
N THR A 106 -15.98 -1.43 0.16
CA THR A 106 -17.18 -2.02 -0.48
C THR A 106 -18.40 -1.78 0.40
N THR A 107 -18.30 -2.09 1.69
CA THR A 107 -19.38 -1.89 2.66
C THR A 107 -19.82 -0.41 2.75
N TYR A 108 -18.85 0.50 2.76
CA TYR A 108 -19.11 1.94 2.75
C TYR A 108 -19.81 2.39 1.46
N VAL A 109 -19.31 1.98 0.30
CA VAL A 109 -19.90 2.31 -1.01
C VAL A 109 -21.33 1.80 -1.12
N GLN A 110 -21.58 0.55 -0.71
CA GLN A 110 -22.92 -0.02 -0.74
C GLN A 110 -23.92 0.72 0.15
N ARG A 111 -23.48 1.06 1.38
CA ARG A 111 -24.35 1.68 2.38
C ARG A 111 -24.64 3.14 2.09
N TYR A 112 -23.62 3.92 1.73
CA TYR A 112 -23.72 5.37 1.61
C TYR A 112 -23.83 5.86 0.15
N ARG A 113 -23.54 4.99 -0.83
CA ARG A 113 -23.63 5.26 -2.27
C ARG A 113 -23.05 6.63 -2.67
N PRO A 114 -21.78 6.90 -2.30
CA PRO A 114 -21.13 8.16 -2.68
C PRO A 114 -20.99 8.25 -4.21
N ASN A 115 -20.89 9.47 -4.73
CA ASN A 115 -20.51 9.67 -6.12
C ASN A 115 -19.02 9.34 -6.28
N LEU A 116 -18.69 8.23 -6.95
CA LEU A 116 -17.33 7.72 -7.10
C LEU A 116 -16.66 8.26 -8.37
N THR A 117 -15.86 9.31 -8.19
CA THR A 117 -14.80 9.74 -9.12
C THR A 117 -13.43 9.20 -8.65
N PRO A 118 -12.39 9.13 -9.52
CA PRO A 118 -11.05 8.70 -9.10
C PRO A 118 -10.49 9.47 -7.91
N GLU A 119 -10.76 10.78 -7.83
CA GLU A 119 -10.33 11.63 -6.72
C GLU A 119 -11.06 11.32 -5.41
N THR A 120 -12.39 11.12 -5.49
CA THR A 120 -13.18 10.75 -4.31
C THR A 120 -12.84 9.34 -3.83
N LEU A 121 -12.59 8.39 -4.75
CA LEU A 121 -12.13 7.05 -4.41
C LEU A 121 -10.79 7.11 -3.67
N ARG A 122 -9.82 7.86 -4.20
CA ARG A 122 -8.53 8.07 -3.54
C ARG A 122 -8.70 8.68 -2.14
N THR A 123 -9.61 9.64 -1.99
CA THR A 123 -9.92 10.25 -0.69
C THR A 123 -10.46 9.20 0.29
N ILE A 124 -11.46 8.41 -0.14
CA ILE A 124 -12.09 7.38 0.70
C ILE A 124 -11.06 6.31 1.09
N VAL A 125 -10.30 5.79 0.13
CA VAL A 125 -9.25 4.78 0.37
C VAL A 125 -8.18 5.32 1.32
N THR A 126 -7.81 6.59 1.21
CA THR A 126 -6.85 7.21 2.14
C THR A 126 -7.40 7.22 3.57
N ALA A 127 -8.68 7.53 3.75
CA ALA A 127 -9.35 7.53 5.06
C ALA A 127 -9.57 6.14 5.65
N VAL A 128 -9.52 5.07 4.83
CA VAL A 128 -9.55 3.67 5.28
C VAL A 128 -8.25 3.29 5.99
N MET A 129 -7.09 3.82 5.56
CA MET A 129 -5.78 3.35 6.05
C MET A 129 -5.61 3.41 7.57
N PRO A 130 -5.99 4.49 8.29
CA PRO A 130 -5.91 4.53 9.75
C PRO A 130 -6.84 3.51 10.44
N LEU A 131 -7.93 3.12 9.76
CA LEU A 131 -8.93 2.17 10.30
C LEU A 131 -8.46 0.72 10.18
N LEU A 132 -7.57 0.42 9.23
CA LEU A 132 -6.99 -0.92 9.07
C LEU A 132 -6.23 -1.37 10.33
N GLY A 133 -5.56 -0.45 11.03
CA GLY A 133 -4.88 -0.76 12.29
C GLY A 133 -5.80 -1.29 13.39
N ARG A 134 -7.12 -1.05 13.30
CA ARG A 134 -8.13 -1.61 14.20
C ARG A 134 -8.69 -2.95 13.71
N ALA A 135 -8.63 -3.22 12.41
CA ALA A 135 -9.11 -4.45 11.79
C ALA A 135 -8.08 -5.58 11.83
N ILE A 136 -6.78 -5.25 11.78
CA ILE A 136 -5.70 -6.24 11.69
C ILE A 136 -5.25 -6.66 13.09
N ALA A 137 -5.26 -7.98 13.34
CA ALA A 137 -4.94 -8.58 14.63
C ALA A 137 -3.52 -8.25 15.17
N ASP A 138 -2.59 -7.91 14.29
CA ASP A 138 -1.18 -7.67 14.64
C ASP A 138 -0.94 -6.27 15.26
N GLN A 139 -1.95 -5.36 15.26
CA GLN A 139 -1.95 -4.01 15.88
C GLN A 139 -0.73 -3.10 15.59
N ARG A 140 0.16 -3.48 14.66
CA ARG A 140 1.29 -2.65 14.27
C ARG A 140 0.81 -1.56 13.31
N PRO A 141 1.28 -0.31 13.48
CA PRO A 141 0.96 0.76 12.56
C PRO A 141 1.51 0.42 11.17
N LEU A 142 0.70 0.65 10.13
CA LEU A 142 1.17 0.56 8.74
C LEU A 142 2.33 1.54 8.53
N THR A 143 3.32 1.14 7.76
CA THR A 143 4.35 2.07 7.28
C THR A 143 3.76 2.98 6.18
N ARG A 144 4.44 4.09 5.89
CA ARG A 144 4.04 4.98 4.79
C ARG A 144 4.08 4.25 3.46
N SER A 145 5.17 3.53 3.21
CA SER A 145 5.36 2.74 2.00
C SER A 145 4.21 1.75 1.79
N GLU A 146 3.82 1.01 2.83
CA GLU A 146 2.70 0.07 2.79
C GLU A 146 1.38 0.77 2.48
N ALA A 147 1.09 1.88 3.17
CA ALA A 147 -0.13 2.64 2.94
C ALA A 147 -0.21 3.20 1.51
N LEU A 148 0.87 3.80 0.99
CA LEU A 148 0.90 4.35 -0.36
C LEU A 148 0.77 3.27 -1.43
N GLY A 149 1.46 2.14 -1.26
CA GLY A 149 1.33 1.00 -2.14
C GLY A 149 -0.09 0.44 -2.16
N LEU A 150 -0.72 0.31 -0.99
CA LEU A 150 -2.08 -0.17 -0.85
C LEU A 150 -3.11 0.80 -1.45
N ILE A 151 -2.96 2.10 -1.20
CA ILE A 151 -3.81 3.13 -1.82
C ILE A 151 -3.70 3.05 -3.35
N SER A 152 -2.48 2.98 -3.88
CA SER A 152 -2.24 2.88 -5.33
C SER A 152 -2.89 1.62 -5.91
N GLN A 153 -2.70 0.47 -5.28
CA GLN A 153 -3.28 -0.81 -5.69
C GLN A 153 -4.81 -0.75 -5.71
N ILE A 154 -5.44 -0.31 -4.62
CA ILE A 154 -6.91 -0.28 -4.52
C ILE A 154 -7.50 0.72 -5.53
N VAL A 155 -6.93 1.92 -5.65
CA VAL A 155 -7.45 2.93 -6.60
C VAL A 155 -7.38 2.43 -8.05
N GLN A 156 -6.38 1.61 -8.39
CA GLN A 156 -6.23 1.04 -9.74
C GLN A 156 -7.11 -0.19 -9.99
N ALA A 157 -7.36 -1.00 -8.97
CA ALA A 157 -8.01 -2.31 -9.10
C ALA A 157 -9.46 -2.36 -8.62
N PHE A 158 -9.96 -1.33 -7.94
CA PHE A 158 -11.29 -1.35 -7.34
C PHE A 158 -12.40 -1.36 -8.40
N ASP A 159 -13.12 -2.48 -8.46
CA ASP A 159 -14.29 -2.66 -9.30
C ASP A 159 -15.53 -2.08 -8.60
N VAL A 160 -15.92 -0.88 -9.03
CA VAL A 160 -17.09 -0.17 -8.51
C VAL A 160 -18.39 -0.94 -8.80
N ASP A 161 -18.48 -1.59 -9.96
CA ASP A 161 -19.69 -2.29 -10.40
C ASP A 161 -19.84 -3.64 -9.68
N GLY A 162 -18.71 -4.33 -9.44
CA GLY A 162 -18.65 -5.56 -8.65
C GLY A 162 -18.88 -5.36 -7.15
N ALA A 163 -18.57 -4.17 -6.62
CA ALA A 163 -18.75 -3.81 -5.22
C ALA A 163 -20.22 -3.68 -4.76
N ILE A 164 -21.22 -3.95 -5.61
CA ILE A 164 -22.66 -3.82 -5.27
C ILE A 164 -23.26 -5.13 -4.71
N ALA A 165 -22.45 -6.17 -4.50
CA ALA A 165 -22.90 -7.45 -3.95
C ALA A 165 -22.91 -7.47 -2.41
N ALA A 166 -24.10 -7.56 -1.80
CA ALA A 166 -24.43 -7.83 -0.38
C ALA A 166 -23.49 -7.25 0.71
N ILE A 167 -24.07 -6.51 1.65
CA ILE A 167 -23.35 -5.90 2.78
C ILE A 167 -22.75 -7.00 3.67
N ASP A 168 -21.43 -6.99 3.83
CA ASP A 168 -20.76 -7.82 4.82
C ASP A 168 -20.96 -7.19 6.21
N PRO A 169 -21.69 -7.86 7.13
CA PRO A 169 -21.93 -7.33 8.46
C PRO A 169 -20.65 -7.16 9.29
N ALA A 170 -19.56 -7.88 8.97
CA ALA A 170 -18.29 -7.77 9.68
C ALA A 170 -17.68 -6.37 9.55
N TYR A 171 -17.89 -5.69 8.42
CA TYR A 171 -17.31 -4.38 8.13
C TYR A 171 -18.25 -3.21 8.40
N LEU A 172 -19.49 -3.46 8.81
CA LEU A 172 -20.53 -2.44 8.92
C LEU A 172 -20.17 -1.34 9.93
N ALA A 173 -19.69 -1.71 11.12
CA ALA A 173 -19.26 -0.76 12.16
C ALA A 173 -18.03 0.06 11.72
N ILE A 174 -17.12 -0.56 10.97
CA ILE A 174 -15.92 0.12 10.46
C ILE A 174 -16.31 1.07 9.33
N ALA A 175 -17.27 0.71 8.47
CA ALA A 175 -17.81 1.59 7.43
C ALA A 175 -18.57 2.80 8.01
N GLU A 176 -19.27 2.65 9.14
CA GLU A 176 -19.84 3.79 9.88
C GLU A 176 -18.75 4.70 10.45
N THR A 177 -17.68 4.11 10.98
CA THR A 177 -16.49 4.85 11.45
C THR A 177 -15.84 5.62 10.30
N LEU A 178 -15.74 5.00 9.11
CA LEU A 178 -15.24 5.64 7.90
C LEU A 178 -16.12 6.82 7.46
N ALA A 179 -17.45 6.66 7.48
CA ALA A 179 -18.37 7.76 7.18
C ALA A 179 -18.16 8.95 8.13
N THR A 180 -17.93 8.67 9.41
CA THR A 180 -17.63 9.69 10.42
C THR A 180 -16.29 10.38 10.14
N ALA A 181 -15.24 9.61 9.84
CA ALA A 181 -13.93 10.14 9.49
C ALA A 181 -13.99 11.06 8.26
N LEU A 182 -14.75 10.66 7.23
CA LEU A 182 -14.92 11.46 6.01
C LEU A 182 -15.72 12.74 6.28
N ALA A 183 -16.74 12.70 7.13
CA ALA A 183 -17.48 13.89 7.53
C ALA A 183 -16.61 14.89 8.33
N GLN A 184 -15.62 14.39 9.07
CA GLN A 184 -14.69 15.20 9.86
C GLN A 184 -13.52 15.79 9.06
N ARG A 185 -13.38 15.43 7.78
CA ARG A 185 -12.20 15.80 6.96
C ARG A 185 -11.87 17.30 6.97
N PRO A 186 -12.84 18.23 6.82
CA PRO A 186 -12.53 19.67 6.85
C PRO A 186 -11.88 20.10 8.15
N MET A 187 -12.32 19.51 9.27
CA MET A 187 -11.74 19.78 10.59
C MET A 187 -10.35 19.16 10.73
N ALA A 188 -10.17 17.92 10.27
CA ALA A 188 -8.86 17.27 10.25
C ALA A 188 -7.83 18.07 9.44
N GLU A 189 -8.22 18.59 8.26
CA GLU A 189 -7.39 19.46 7.42
C GLU A 189 -6.97 20.73 8.17
N ALA A 190 -7.91 21.44 8.78
CA ALA A 190 -7.61 22.66 9.53
C ALA A 190 -6.69 22.43 10.75
N VAL A 191 -6.88 21.30 11.46
CA VAL A 191 -5.98 20.90 12.56
C VAL A 191 -4.59 20.58 12.00
N GLY A 192 -4.51 19.82 10.90
CA GLY A 192 -3.24 19.49 10.24
C GLY A 192 -2.47 20.73 9.77
N GLU A 193 -3.15 21.72 9.20
CA GLU A 193 -2.58 23.01 8.80
C GLU A 193 -2.05 23.80 9.99
N THR A 194 -2.82 23.85 11.09
CA THR A 194 -2.43 24.53 12.33
C THR A 194 -1.17 23.90 12.93
N VAL A 195 -1.12 22.56 13.01
CA VAL A 195 0.06 21.85 13.49
C VAL A 195 1.26 22.11 12.57
N THR A 196 1.07 22.03 11.26
CA THR A 196 2.15 22.26 10.29
C THR A 196 2.73 23.68 10.41
N ALA A 197 1.87 24.69 10.55
CA ALA A 197 2.27 26.08 10.73
C ALA A 197 3.04 26.27 12.06
N TYR A 198 2.58 25.63 13.14
CA TYR A 198 3.26 25.64 14.43
C TYR A 198 4.65 24.98 14.34
N VAL A 199 4.75 23.77 13.79
CA VAL A 199 6.02 23.04 13.64
C VAL A 199 7.01 23.84 12.79
N LYS A 200 6.57 24.41 11.66
CA LYS A 200 7.43 25.24 10.80
C LYS A 200 7.98 26.49 11.51
N SER A 201 7.19 27.11 12.39
CA SER A 201 7.56 28.35 13.07
C SER A 201 8.35 28.14 14.35
N GLN A 202 8.09 27.07 15.10
CA GLN A 202 8.61 26.87 16.46
C GLN A 202 9.60 25.71 16.57
N THR A 203 9.42 24.64 15.79
CA THR A 203 10.20 23.39 15.93
C THR A 203 10.42 22.70 14.57
N PRO A 204 11.11 23.33 13.61
CA PRO A 204 11.22 22.83 12.23
C PRO A 204 11.97 21.50 12.10
N THR A 205 12.71 21.08 13.15
CA THR A 205 13.44 19.81 13.19
C THR A 205 12.61 18.66 13.78
N LEU A 206 11.33 18.87 14.10
CA LEU A 206 10.48 17.82 14.68
C LEU A 206 10.19 16.75 13.62
N ILE A 207 10.71 15.54 13.85
CA ILE A 207 10.54 14.41 12.93
C ILE A 207 9.13 13.83 13.03
N ASN A 208 8.55 13.75 14.23
CA ASN A 208 7.21 13.19 14.47
C ASN A 208 6.34 14.17 15.29
N VAL A 209 5.11 14.36 14.85
CA VAL A 209 4.06 15.10 15.56
C VAL A 209 3.41 14.17 16.58
N GLY A 210 3.54 14.49 17.86
CA GLY A 210 2.86 13.78 18.94
C GLY A 210 1.36 14.08 19.03
N ALA A 211 0.58 13.15 19.57
CA ALA A 211 -0.86 13.30 19.76
C ALA A 211 -1.23 14.54 20.58
N ASP A 212 -0.43 14.90 21.59
CA ASP A 212 -0.67 16.07 22.45
C ASP A 212 -0.66 17.39 21.67
N LEU A 213 0.21 17.50 20.66
CA LEU A 213 0.26 18.68 19.80
C LEU A 213 -0.99 18.76 18.89
N ILE A 214 -1.47 17.61 18.43
CA ILE A 214 -2.71 17.50 17.63
C ILE A 214 -3.91 17.87 18.49
N VAL A 215 -3.98 17.39 19.74
CA VAL A 215 -5.04 17.74 20.71
C VAL A 215 -5.04 19.26 21.00
N ALA A 216 -3.86 19.85 21.19
CA ALA A 216 -3.73 21.29 21.40
C ALA A 216 -4.19 22.09 20.18
N ALA A 217 -3.82 21.65 18.97
CA ALA A 217 -4.26 22.28 17.73
C ALA A 217 -5.78 22.13 17.50
N LEU A 218 -6.34 20.96 17.77
CA LEU A 218 -7.79 20.72 17.73
C LEU A 218 -8.53 21.68 18.68
N SER A 219 -8.04 21.80 19.91
CA SER A 219 -8.60 22.74 20.88
C SER A 219 -8.53 24.19 20.39
N ALA A 220 -7.47 24.59 19.69
CA ALA A 220 -7.34 25.93 19.13
C ALA A 220 -8.31 26.15 17.95
N VAL A 221 -8.45 25.18 17.06
CA VAL A 221 -9.37 25.21 15.91
C VAL A 221 -10.82 25.31 16.39
N LEU A 222 -11.22 24.53 17.38
CA LEU A 222 -12.57 24.58 17.97
C LEU A 222 -12.85 25.91 18.68
N LYS A 223 -11.87 26.47 19.40
CA LYS A 223 -12.01 27.77 20.09
C LYS A 223 -12.16 28.94 19.13
N ASN A 224 -11.54 28.86 17.94
CA ASN A 224 -11.58 29.91 16.94
C ASN A 224 -12.84 29.85 16.04
N GLN A 225 -13.81 28.97 16.33
CA GLN A 225 -15.10 28.86 15.64
C GLN A 225 -15.01 28.92 14.12
N VAL A 226 -14.06 28.19 13.53
CA VAL A 226 -14.12 27.94 12.09
C VAL A 226 -15.41 27.15 11.82
N ASP A 227 -16.32 27.73 11.06
CA ASP A 227 -17.67 27.20 10.84
C ASP A 227 -17.59 25.98 9.92
N PHE A 228 -17.32 24.80 10.50
CA PHE A 228 -17.17 23.56 9.73
C PHE A 228 -18.50 22.93 9.32
N ASN A 229 -19.64 23.52 9.70
CA ASN A 229 -20.96 22.89 9.53
C ASN A 229 -21.01 21.47 10.13
N ILE A 230 -20.23 21.25 11.20
CA ILE A 230 -20.10 20.01 11.97
C ILE A 230 -20.53 20.32 13.40
N ASP A 231 -21.17 19.36 14.06
CA ASP A 231 -21.48 19.44 15.48
C ASP A 231 -20.18 19.65 16.28
N THR A 232 -20.01 20.84 16.86
CA THR A 232 -18.80 21.24 17.59
C THR A 232 -18.66 20.47 18.92
N GLN A 233 -19.69 19.73 19.33
CA GLN A 233 -19.65 18.78 20.43
C GLN A 233 -19.18 17.41 19.92
N LEU A 234 -17.88 17.28 19.67
CA LEU A 234 -17.27 15.99 19.38
C LEU A 234 -17.41 15.06 20.59
N SER A 235 -17.95 13.85 20.39
CA SER A 235 -17.83 12.78 21.37
C SER A 235 -16.35 12.38 21.54
N VAL A 236 -15.98 11.81 22.69
CA VAL A 236 -14.61 11.33 22.95
C VAL A 236 -14.13 10.34 21.87
N VAL A 237 -15.04 9.52 21.34
CA VAL A 237 -14.74 8.57 20.26
C VAL A 237 -14.43 9.30 18.94
N ASN A 238 -15.19 10.34 18.64
CA ASN A 238 -15.05 11.15 17.44
C ASN A 238 -13.78 12.03 17.48
N GLU A 239 -13.42 12.54 18.65
CA GLU A 239 -12.17 13.26 18.87
C GLU A 239 -10.95 12.34 18.66
N LYS A 240 -10.97 11.14 19.25
CA LYS A 240 -9.88 10.15 19.07
C LYS A 240 -9.71 9.76 17.61
N LEU A 241 -10.82 9.54 16.89
CA LEU A 241 -10.80 9.25 15.47
C LEU A 241 -10.16 10.40 14.67
N LEU A 242 -10.54 11.65 14.94
CA LEU A 242 -9.95 12.82 14.28
C LEU A 242 -8.45 12.91 14.53
N ILE A 243 -8.02 12.71 15.79
CA ILE A 243 -6.59 12.72 16.15
C ILE A 243 -5.84 11.63 15.38
N GLU A 244 -6.38 10.42 15.27
CA GLU A 244 -5.78 9.33 14.49
C GLU A 244 -5.65 9.68 13.00
N GLN A 245 -6.68 10.31 12.42
CA GLN A 245 -6.66 10.76 11.01
C GLN A 245 -5.59 11.83 10.78
N VAL A 246 -5.53 12.85 11.63
CA VAL A 246 -4.52 13.92 11.54
C VAL A 246 -3.12 13.36 11.80
N TYR A 247 -2.97 12.48 12.78
CA TYR A 247 -1.70 11.83 13.07
C TYR A 247 -1.20 11.04 11.85
N PHE A 248 -2.07 10.25 11.22
CA PHE A 248 -1.71 9.51 10.02
C PHE A 248 -1.35 10.46 8.86
N GLN A 249 -2.12 11.52 8.64
CA GLN A 249 -1.83 12.49 7.59
C GLN A 249 -0.45 13.15 7.79
N LEU A 250 -0.17 13.62 9.00
CA LEU A 250 1.07 14.36 9.30
C LEU A 250 2.29 13.44 9.39
N ASN A 251 2.15 12.26 9.99
CA ASN A 251 3.30 11.41 10.29
C ASN A 251 3.52 10.29 9.28
N ILE A 252 2.47 9.84 8.60
CA ILE A 252 2.57 8.75 7.63
C ILE A 252 2.52 9.29 6.21
N LEU A 253 1.59 10.17 5.85
CA LEU A 253 1.51 10.66 4.47
C LEU A 253 2.53 11.77 4.15
N GLN A 254 2.66 12.76 5.04
CA GLN A 254 3.48 13.97 4.79
C GLN A 254 4.96 13.81 5.09
N GLN A 255 5.38 12.86 5.94
CA GLN A 255 6.79 12.57 6.15
C GLN A 255 7.37 11.91 4.92
N SER A 256 7.98 12.71 4.04
CA SER A 256 8.81 12.17 2.97
C SER A 256 10.19 11.85 3.57
N PRO A 257 10.74 10.64 3.36
CA PRO A 257 12.17 10.45 3.50
C PRO A 257 12.87 11.51 2.65
N THR A 258 13.96 12.10 3.15
CA THR A 258 14.72 13.11 2.38
C THR A 258 15.08 12.48 1.03
N PRO A 259 14.57 13.00 -0.11
CA PRO A 259 14.79 12.36 -1.40
C PRO A 259 16.28 12.37 -1.72
N SER A 260 16.85 11.21 -2.08
CA SER A 260 18.21 11.16 -2.61
C SER A 260 18.26 11.62 -4.08
N LYS A 261 17.10 11.60 -4.76
CA LYS A 261 16.85 12.01 -6.15
C LYS A 261 15.48 12.71 -6.27
N ALA A 262 15.24 13.44 -7.37
CA ALA A 262 13.93 14.02 -7.65
C ALA A 262 12.88 12.92 -7.91
N ALA A 263 11.65 13.09 -7.40
CA ALA A 263 10.59 12.07 -7.43
C ALA A 263 10.27 11.53 -8.84
N TRP A 264 10.29 12.39 -9.87
CA TRP A 264 10.07 12.00 -11.26
C TRP A 264 11.20 11.09 -11.78
N ALA A 265 12.44 11.35 -11.41
CA ALA A 265 13.59 10.54 -11.83
C ALA A 265 13.57 9.14 -11.20
N ILE A 266 13.07 9.04 -9.96
CA ILE A 266 12.85 7.77 -9.27
C ILE A 266 11.75 6.97 -9.99
N ALA A 267 10.64 7.63 -10.32
CA ALA A 267 9.52 7.00 -11.03
C ALA A 267 9.93 6.48 -12.42
N ASP A 268 10.70 7.27 -13.18
CA ASP A 268 11.20 6.87 -14.51
C ASP A 268 12.15 5.66 -14.40
N GLN A 269 13.08 5.69 -13.45
CA GLN A 269 14.05 4.60 -13.23
C GLN A 269 13.35 3.29 -12.84
N VAL A 270 12.37 3.36 -11.93
CA VAL A 270 11.62 2.18 -11.46
C VAL A 270 10.75 1.63 -12.58
N THR A 271 10.07 2.49 -13.33
CA THR A 271 9.22 2.07 -14.46
C THR A 271 10.07 1.39 -15.52
N ALA A 272 11.20 1.98 -15.91
CA ALA A 272 12.13 1.38 -16.85
C ALA A 272 12.66 0.02 -16.36
N ALA A 273 13.06 -0.08 -15.07
CA ALA A 273 13.57 -1.32 -14.51
C ALA A 273 12.51 -2.44 -14.50
N VAL A 274 11.27 -2.13 -14.13
CA VAL A 274 10.15 -3.08 -14.11
C VAL A 274 9.75 -3.50 -15.52
N GLU A 275 9.66 -2.57 -16.47
CA GLU A 275 9.31 -2.86 -17.86
C GLU A 275 10.37 -3.72 -18.53
N GLN A 276 11.65 -3.39 -18.35
CA GLN A 276 12.76 -4.17 -18.91
C GLN A 276 12.79 -5.58 -18.32
N TYR A 277 12.61 -5.73 -17.01
CA TYR A 277 12.51 -7.06 -16.38
C TYR A 277 11.36 -7.90 -16.98
N ARG A 278 10.24 -7.27 -17.31
CA ARG A 278 9.08 -7.95 -17.94
C ARG A 278 9.35 -8.33 -19.39
N GLN A 279 9.98 -7.45 -20.16
CA GLN A 279 10.29 -7.69 -21.57
C GLN A 279 11.28 -8.84 -21.72
N ASP A 280 12.37 -8.83 -20.96
CA ASP A 280 13.36 -9.91 -20.94
C ASP A 280 12.71 -11.26 -20.55
N ARG A 281 11.75 -11.26 -19.62
CA ARG A 281 10.97 -12.45 -19.22
C ARG A 281 9.99 -12.95 -20.27
N ARG A 282 9.54 -12.10 -21.19
CA ARG A 282 8.64 -12.52 -22.29
C ARG A 282 9.39 -13.24 -23.39
N GLU A 283 10.66 -12.92 -23.60
CA GLU A 283 11.53 -13.66 -24.54
C GLU A 283 12.00 -15.00 -23.95
N ASP A 284 12.11 -15.09 -22.63
CA ASP A 284 12.62 -16.28 -21.90
C ASP A 284 11.53 -17.07 -21.13
N SER A 285 10.25 -16.99 -21.53
CA SER A 285 9.15 -17.66 -20.81
C SER A 285 9.17 -19.18 -21.01
N VAL A 286 10.09 -19.88 -20.33
CA VAL A 286 9.87 -21.25 -19.88
C VAL A 286 8.88 -21.17 -18.73
N ASP A 287 7.70 -21.72 -18.97
CA ASP A 287 6.64 -21.86 -17.99
C ASP A 287 7.10 -22.78 -16.84
N VAL A 288 7.58 -22.19 -15.74
CA VAL A 288 7.98 -22.91 -14.51
C VAL A 288 6.76 -23.35 -13.68
N THR A 289 5.54 -23.18 -14.23
CA THR A 289 4.30 -23.81 -13.73
C THR A 289 3.83 -24.98 -14.61
N ALA A 290 4.51 -25.30 -15.71
CA ALA A 290 4.42 -26.62 -16.33
C ALA A 290 5.07 -27.63 -15.38
N GLY A 291 4.23 -28.40 -14.70
CA GLY A 291 4.64 -29.37 -13.69
C GLY A 291 5.81 -30.22 -14.17
N LEU A 292 6.73 -30.49 -13.24
CA LEU A 292 7.76 -31.52 -13.36
C LEU A 292 7.14 -32.75 -14.04
N VAL A 293 7.56 -32.99 -15.29
CA VAL A 293 7.34 -34.29 -15.92
C VAL A 293 8.22 -35.25 -15.16
N SER A 294 7.63 -35.96 -14.19
CA SER A 294 8.26 -37.17 -13.67
C SER A 294 8.44 -38.10 -14.87
N GLU A 295 9.62 -38.71 -15.01
CA GLU A 295 9.97 -39.62 -16.12
C GLU A 295 9.03 -40.84 -16.25
N ASP A 296 8.07 -40.97 -15.33
CA ASP A 296 7.06 -42.04 -15.26
C ASP A 296 5.70 -41.68 -15.90
N GLY A 297 5.56 -40.50 -16.50
CA GLY A 297 4.43 -40.20 -17.41
C GLY A 297 3.04 -40.03 -16.79
N LEU A 298 2.92 -39.68 -15.51
CA LEU A 298 1.63 -39.39 -14.86
C LEU A 298 1.48 -37.90 -14.53
N SER A 299 0.65 -37.19 -15.31
CA SER A 299 0.25 -35.81 -15.05
C SER A 299 -0.89 -35.75 -14.02
N ILE A 300 -0.73 -34.95 -12.97
CA ILE A 300 -1.80 -34.60 -12.03
C ILE A 300 -2.59 -33.43 -12.64
N SER A 301 -3.74 -33.70 -13.22
CA SER A 301 -4.67 -32.68 -13.70
C SER A 301 -5.58 -32.22 -12.55
N SER A 302 -5.47 -30.96 -12.12
CA SER A 302 -6.54 -30.32 -11.34
C SER A 302 -7.65 -29.87 -12.30
N PRO A 303 -8.92 -30.19 -12.03
CA PRO A 303 -10.03 -29.84 -12.91
C PRO A 303 -10.50 -28.43 -12.56
N LEU A 304 -10.47 -27.51 -13.53
CA LEU A 304 -11.37 -26.36 -13.67
C LEU A 304 -10.88 -25.50 -14.86
N THR A 305 -11.08 -25.99 -16.07
CA THR A 305 -11.08 -25.17 -17.29
C THR A 305 -12.35 -25.47 -18.08
N SER A 306 -13.29 -24.54 -18.03
CA SER A 306 -14.46 -24.48 -18.89
C SER A 306 -13.98 -24.25 -20.34
N THR A 307 -14.11 -25.27 -21.19
CA THR A 307 -13.92 -25.17 -22.63
C THR A 307 -15.08 -24.43 -23.28
N ARG A 308 -14.92 -23.13 -23.55
CA ARG A 308 -15.70 -22.43 -24.59
C ARG A 308 -14.79 -22.17 -25.77
N GLN A 309 -14.94 -22.97 -26.81
CA GLN A 309 -14.14 -22.93 -28.03
C GLN A 309 -14.64 -21.80 -28.95
N PRO A 310 -13.84 -20.77 -29.28
CA PRO A 310 -14.17 -19.80 -30.30
C PRO A 310 -13.68 -20.32 -31.65
N GLY A 311 -14.60 -20.77 -32.52
CA GLY A 311 -14.27 -21.02 -33.92
C GLY A 311 -14.92 -22.24 -34.57
N ASP A 312 -16.25 -22.29 -34.62
CA ASP A 312 -16.94 -23.04 -35.67
C ASP A 312 -17.38 -22.04 -36.76
N ARG A 313 -16.51 -21.84 -37.75
CA ARG A 313 -16.88 -21.31 -39.07
C ARG A 313 -16.50 -22.40 -40.10
N PRO A 314 -17.44 -22.88 -40.92
CA PRO A 314 -17.13 -23.89 -41.93
C PRO A 314 -16.28 -23.29 -43.07
N PRO A 315 -15.39 -24.08 -43.70
CA PRO A 315 -14.44 -23.61 -44.71
C PRO A 315 -15.12 -23.30 -46.07
N PRO A 316 -14.53 -22.40 -46.88
CA PRO A 316 -15.02 -22.11 -48.22
C PRO A 316 -14.55 -23.21 -49.19
N THR A 317 -15.49 -23.78 -49.94
CA THR A 317 -15.19 -24.65 -51.08
C THR A 317 -15.19 -23.80 -52.35
N HIS A 318 -14.07 -23.77 -53.07
CA HIS A 318 -13.95 -23.14 -54.39
C HIS A 318 -13.77 -24.21 -55.47
N GLN A 319 -14.50 -24.03 -56.58
CA GLN A 319 -14.35 -24.58 -57.94
C GLN A 319 -14.78 -26.06 -58.11
N LEU A 320 -15.64 -26.44 -59.05
CA LEU A 320 -15.93 -25.95 -60.42
C LEU A 320 -17.41 -25.62 -60.65
#